data_AF-A0A853K7R5-F1
#
_entry.id   AF-A0A853K7R5-F1
#
_cell.length_a   1.000
_cell.length_b   1.000
_cell.length_c   1.000
_cell.angle_alpha   90.00
_cell.angle_beta   90.00
_cell.angle_gamma   90.00
#
_symmetry.space_group_name_H-M   'P 1'
#
loop_
_entity.id
_entity.type
_entity.pdbx_description
1 polymer ?
#
loop_
_entity_poly.entity_id
_entity_poly.type
_entity_poly.pdbx_seq_one_letter_code
_entity_poly.pdbx_strand_id
1 'polypeptide(L)' 'MKRLLTATDVAERLGVTEDAVYRLTRQKVLPSVRVGRLIRFDEQALEAWIEMGGQAWDGGWRKNTR' A
#
# COMPACT_ATOMS: atom_id res chain seq x y z
N MET A 1 19.17 8.83 8.62
CA MET A 1 19.05 7.58 7.82
C MET A 1 17.58 7.38 7.50
N LYS A 2 17.19 7.38 6.23
CA LYS A 2 15.82 7.04 5.81
C LYS A 2 15.64 5.53 5.97
N ARG A 3 14.65 5.10 6.76
CA ARG A 3 14.25 3.69 6.89
C ARG A 3 12.99 3.47 6.09
N LEU A 4 12.94 2.37 5.33
CA LEU A 4 11.74 1.97 4.63
C LEU A 4 10.83 1.17 5.56
N LEU A 5 9.54 1.48 5.51
CA LEU A 5 8.48 0.81 6.24
C LEU A 5 8.24 -0.60 5.69
N THR A 6 7.82 -1.49 6.58
CA THR A 6 7.34 -2.84 6.27
C THR A 6 5.85 -2.82 5.93
N ALA A 7 5.30 -3.95 5.45
CA ALA A 7 3.86 -4.06 5.24
C ALA A 7 3.07 -3.89 6.55
N THR A 8 3.60 -4.38 7.67
CA THR A 8 3.01 -4.22 9.02
C THR A 8 2.92 -2.75 9.42
N ASP A 9 4.02 -2.00 9.28
CA ASP A 9 4.03 -0.57 9.63
C ASP A 9 3.00 0.21 8.79
N VAL A 10 2.86 -0.13 7.51
CA VAL A 10 1.87 0.50 6.62
C VAL A 10 0.45 0.09 6.98
N ALA A 11 0.24 -1.17 7.35
CA ALA A 11 -1.05 -1.69 7.79
C ALA A 11 -1.54 -0.95 9.04
N GLU A 12 -0.66 -0.76 10.03
CA GLU A 12 -0.93 0.00 11.24
C GLU A 12 -1.25 1.46 10.93
N ARG A 13 -0.47 2.13 10.06
CA ARG A 13 -0.70 3.54 9.69
C ARG A 13 -2.02 3.75 8.95
N LEU A 14 -2.38 2.84 8.05
CA LEU A 14 -3.60 2.95 7.25
C LEU A 14 -4.83 2.37 7.94
N GLY A 15 -4.68 1.68 9.08
CA GLY A 15 -5.77 1.01 9.78
C GLY A 15 -6.36 -0.16 8.99
N VAL A 16 -5.53 -0.86 8.21
CA VAL A 16 -5.95 -2.00 7.36
C VAL A 16 -5.18 -3.27 7.75
N THR A 17 -5.57 -4.43 7.21
CA THR A 17 -4.81 -5.66 7.41
C THR A 17 -3.56 -5.70 6.51
N GLU A 18 -2.52 -6.42 6.92
CA GLU A 18 -1.35 -6.66 6.05
C GLU A 18 -1.73 -7.26 4.69
N ASP A 19 -2.69 -8.19 4.68
CA ASP A 19 -3.24 -8.76 3.45
C ASP A 19 -3.81 -7.70 2.51
N ALA A 20 -4.46 -6.66 3.06
CA ALA A 20 -4.93 -5.53 2.27
C ALA A 20 -3.75 -4.74 1.70
N VAL A 21 -2.69 -4.49 2.47
CA VAL A 21 -1.46 -3.83 2.00
C VAL A 21 -0.83 -4.61 0.85
N TYR A 22 -0.65 -5.93 0.98
CA TYR A 22 -0.13 -6.78 -0.09
C TYR A 22 -1.02 -6.75 -1.33
N ARG A 23 -2.34 -6.84 -1.17
CA ARG A 23 -3.31 -6.77 -2.27
C ARG A 23 -3.22 -5.44 -3.01
N LEU A 24 -3.23 -4.33 -2.29
CA LEU A 24 -3.13 -2.98 -2.86
C LEU A 24 -1.78 -2.75 -3.54
N THR A 25 -0.70 -3.32 -2.99
CA THR A 25 0.62 -3.27 -3.61
C THR A 25 0.66 -4.07 -4.93
N ARG A 26 0.07 -5.27 -4.97
CA ARG A 26 -0.06 -6.06 -6.21
C ARG A 26 -0.87 -5.34 -7.28
N GLN A 27 -1.82 -4.52 -6.86
CA GLN A 27 -2.66 -3.69 -7.73
C GLN A 27 -2.01 -2.34 -8.07
N LYS A 28 -0.78 -2.09 -7.60
CA LYS A 28 -0.05 -0.83 -7.79
C LYS A 28 -0.81 0.41 -7.29
N VAL A 29 -1.64 0.24 -6.26
CA VAL A 29 -2.38 1.32 -5.61
C VAL A 29 -1.51 2.01 -4.54
N LEU A 30 -0.69 1.24 -3.82
CA LEU A 30 0.22 1.78 -2.81
C LEU A 30 1.61 2.08 -3.37
N PRO A 31 2.26 3.18 -2.95
CA PRO A 31 3.61 3.53 -3.36
C PRO A 31 4.63 2.58 -2.70
N SER A 32 5.11 1.59 -3.45
CA SER A 32 6.02 0.56 -2.93
C SER A 32 7.37 0.52 -3.65
N VAL A 33 8.40 0.13 -2.91
CA VAL A 33 9.77 -0.09 -3.37
C VAL A 33 10.07 -1.57 -3.26
N ARG A 34 10.48 -2.19 -4.37
CA ARG A 34 10.82 -3.60 -4.40
C ARG A 34 12.31 -3.81 -4.15
N VAL A 35 12.63 -4.55 -3.10
CA VAL A 35 14.00 -4.91 -2.72
C VAL A 35 14.14 -6.42 -2.80
N GLY A 36 14.43 -6.91 -4.02
CA GLY A 36 14.44 -8.34 -4.33
C GLY A 36 13.06 -8.98 -4.14
N ARG A 37 12.95 -9.87 -3.14
CA ARG A 37 11.67 -10.51 -2.76
C ARG A 37 10.88 -9.70 -1.73
N LEU A 38 11.50 -8.72 -1.09
CA LEU A 38 10.85 -7.88 -0.10
C LEU A 38 10.16 -6.70 -0.76
N ILE A 39 9.05 -6.31 -0.16
CA ILE A 39 8.34 -5.08 -0.47
C ILE A 39 8.54 -4.15 0.72
N ARG A 40 8.88 -2.91 0.41
CA ARG A 40 9.15 -1.85 1.37
C ARG A 40 8.44 -0.57 0.93
N PHE A 41 8.21 0.35 1.86
CA PHE A 41 7.51 1.60 1.55
C PHE A 41 8.33 2.77 2.03
N ASP A 42 8.50 3.79 1.19
CA ASP A 42 9.10 5.05 1.64
C ASP A 42 8.04 5.83 2.42
N GLU A 43 8.40 6.27 3.61
CA GLU A 43 7.49 6.98 4.51
C GLU A 43 6.96 8.28 3.89
N GLN A 44 7.82 9.05 3.21
CA GLN A 44 7.39 10.32 2.59
C GLN A 44 6.52 10.08 1.37
N ALA A 45 6.81 9.05 0.58
CA ALA A 45 5.97 8.68 -0.55
C ALA A 45 4.57 8.20 -0.08
N LEU A 46 4.51 7.46 1.02
CA LEU A 46 3.25 7.05 1.62
C LEU A 46 2.46 8.25 2.17
N GLU A 47 3.11 9.16 2.89
CA GLU A 47 2.47 10.37 3.42
C GLU A 47 1.93 11.25 2.30
N ALA A 48 2.75 11.53 1.28
CA ALA A 48 2.31 12.30 0.12
C ALA A 48 1.13 11.62 -0.61
N TRP A 49 1.13 10.29 -0.68
CA TRP A 49 0.00 9.55 -1.25
C TRP A 49 -1.28 9.71 -0.41
N ILE A 50 -1.17 9.73 0.93
CA ILE A 50 -2.31 10.00 1.82
C ILE A 50 -2.81 11.44 1.62
N GLU A 51 -1.91 12.43 1.58
CA GLU A 51 -2.23 13.84 1.38
C GLU A 51 -2.92 14.12 0.04
N MET A 52 -2.55 13.37 -1.01
CA MET A 52 -3.20 13.45 -2.34
C MET A 52 -4.59 12.78 -2.37
N GLY A 53 -5.07 12.22 -1.26
CA GLY A 53 -6.37 11.54 -1.17
C GLY A 53 -6.34 10.06 -1.56
N GLY A 54 -5.15 9.47 -1.64
CA GLY A 54 -4.94 8.09 -2.06
C GLY A 54 -5.15 7.87 -3.55
N GLN A 55 -5.22 6.60 -3.95
CA GLN A 55 -5.45 6.19 -5.33
C GLN A 55 -6.64 5.24 -5.41
N ALA A 56 -7.57 5.53 -6.34
CA ALA A 56 -8.66 4.62 -6.63
C ALA A 56 -8.13 3.35 -7.31
N TRP A 57 -8.68 2.21 -6.91
CA TRP A 57 -8.42 0.95 -7.60
C TRP A 57 -9.35 0.84 -8.82
N ASP A 58 -8.77 0.64 -10.02
CA ASP A 58 -9.48 0.45 -11.29
C ASP A 58 -10.48 -0.72 -11.32
N GLY A 59 -10.47 -1.60 -10.31
CA GLY A 59 -11.27 -2.83 -10.30
C GLY A 59 -12.76 -2.68 -9.98
N GLY A 60 -13.23 -1.47 -9.62
CA GLY A 60 -14.61 -1.24 -9.20
C GLY A 60 -14.96 -1.91 -7.85
N TRP A 61 -15.80 -1.25 -7.06
CA TRP A 61 -16.20 -1.73 -5.73
C TRP A 61 -17.30 -2.81 -5.85
N ARG A 62 -17.01 -3.96 -6.46
CA ARG A 62 -17.91 -5.13 -6.51
C ARG A 62 -17.12 -6.39 -6.86
N LYS A 63 -16.97 -7.30 -5.90
CA LYS A 63 -16.73 -8.71 -6.22
C LYS A 63 -18.08 -9.26 -6.66
N ASN A 64 -18.23 -9.59 -7.93
CA ASN A 64 -19.33 -10.43 -8.39
C ASN A 64 -19.14 -11.81 -7.73
N THR A 65 -19.71 -11.98 -6.54
CA THR A 65 -19.99 -13.30 -6.01
C THR A 65 -21.17 -13.81 -6.83
N ARG A 66 -20.87 -14.67 -7.80
CA ARG A 66 -21.87 -15.48 -8.47
C ARG A 66 -22.10 -16.75 -7.68
#